data_AF-A0A7X8KKS8-F1
#
_entry.id   AF-A0A7X8KKS8-F1
#
_cell.length_a   1.000
_cell.length_b   1.000
_cell.length_c   1.000
_cell.angle_alpha   90.00
_cell.angle_beta   90.00
_cell.angle_gamma   90.00
#
_symmetry.space_group_name_H-M   'P 1'
#
loop_
_entity.id
_entity.type
_entity.pdbx_description
1 polymer ?
#
loop_
_entity_poly.entity_id
_entity_poly.type
_entity_poly.pdbx_seq_one_letter_code
_entity_poly.pdbx_strand_id
1 'polypeptide(L)'
;MTKPTKEGSPKRVRRSPEVLMKELDEKMKKLESRIYKKNKEAVHHIGTAILKKANFDFSNFNDSDLEEIVNMTPKGSEIIADIIRKASE
;
A
#
# COMPACT_ATOMS: atom_id res chain seq x y z
N MET A 1 40.96 -51.23 -13.17
CA MET A 1 40.63 -49.78 -13.16
C MET A 1 39.33 -49.59 -12.40
N THR A 2 39.42 -49.06 -11.18
CA THR A 2 38.29 -48.82 -10.27
C THR A 2 37.67 -47.45 -10.57
N LYS A 3 36.34 -47.40 -10.82
CA LYS A 3 35.59 -46.15 -11.01
C LYS A 3 35.48 -45.40 -9.68
N PRO A 4 35.71 -44.08 -9.61
CA PRO A 4 35.51 -43.33 -8.37
C PRO A 4 34.02 -43.13 -8.11
N THR A 5 33.58 -43.59 -6.93
CA THR A 5 32.27 -43.30 -6.34
C THR A 5 32.15 -41.80 -6.06
N LYS A 6 31.13 -41.15 -6.63
CA LYS A 6 30.77 -39.76 -6.33
C LYS A 6 30.27 -39.68 -4.89
N GLU A 7 31.16 -39.35 -3.96
CA GLU A 7 30.78 -38.99 -2.60
C GLU A 7 30.03 -37.65 -2.59
N GLY A 8 28.85 -37.67 -1.99
CA GLY A 8 28.29 -36.49 -1.31
C GLY A 8 27.80 -35.36 -2.20
N SER A 9 26.76 -35.57 -3.01
CA SER A 9 25.86 -34.45 -3.32
C SER A 9 25.30 -33.92 -1.99
N PRO A 10 25.44 -32.63 -1.64
CA PRO A 10 24.93 -32.11 -0.37
C PRO A 10 23.43 -32.39 -0.33
N LYS A 11 23.03 -33.28 0.58
CA LYS A 11 21.62 -33.61 0.84
C LYS A 11 20.91 -32.27 1.06
N ARG A 12 20.09 -31.86 0.09
CA ARG A 12 19.27 -30.65 0.17
C ARG A 12 18.45 -30.79 1.46
N VAL A 13 18.85 -30.07 2.51
CA VAL A 13 18.21 -30.16 3.81
C VAL A 13 16.75 -29.79 3.58
N ARG A 14 15.86 -30.79 3.67
CA ARG A 14 14.42 -30.57 3.61
C ARG A 14 14.08 -29.80 4.87
N ARG A 15 13.85 -28.49 4.73
CA ARG A 15 13.38 -27.64 5.83
C ARG A 15 12.10 -28.26 6.38
N SER A 16 11.93 -28.25 7.70
CA SER A 16 10.72 -28.80 8.30
C SER A 16 9.50 -28.00 7.81
N PRO A 17 8.32 -28.65 7.70
CA PRO A 17 7.09 -27.99 7.27
C PRO A 17 6.79 -26.71 8.08
N GLU A 18 7.08 -26.71 9.38
CA GLU A 18 6.91 -25.54 10.26
C GLU A 18 7.79 -24.34 9.86
N VAL A 19 9.04 -24.59 9.49
CA VAL A 19 9.96 -23.53 9.03
C VAL A 19 9.49 -22.98 7.68
N LEU A 20 9.01 -23.84 6.79
CA LEU A 20 8.46 -23.41 5.50
C LEU A 20 7.19 -22.56 5.66
N MET A 21 6.31 -22.93 6.60
CA MET A 21 5.11 -22.12 6.91
C MET A 21 5.48 -20.75 7.46
N LYS A 22 6.42 -20.67 8.43
CA LYS A 22 6.90 -19.38 8.96
C LYS A 22 7.51 -18.49 7.87
N GLU A 23 8.33 -19.05 6.98
CA GLU A 23 8.91 -18.29 5.86
C GLU A 23 7.85 -17.81 4.86
N LEU A 24 6.80 -18.60 4.63
CA LEU A 24 5.67 -18.20 3.79
C LEU A 24 4.88 -17.05 4.42
N ASP A 25 4.57 -17.13 5.72
CA ASP A 25 3.87 -16.07 6.44
C ASP A 25 4.66 -14.75 6.42
N GLU A 26 5.99 -14.80 6.63
CA GLU A 26 6.84 -13.62 6.54
C GLU A 26 6.87 -13.01 5.13
N LYS A 27 6.89 -13.85 4.09
CA LYS A 27 6.84 -13.38 2.70
C LYS A 27 5.50 -12.75 2.37
N MET A 28 4.40 -13.36 2.81
CA MET A 28 3.05 -12.82 2.65
C MET A 28 2.93 -11.46 3.33
N LYS A 29 3.35 -11.34 4.60
CA LYS A 29 3.35 -10.07 5.34
C LYS A 29 4.18 -8.98 4.65
N LYS A 30 5.34 -9.34 4.09
CA LYS A 30 6.19 -8.40 3.32
C LYS A 30 5.52 -7.96 2.01
N LEU A 31 4.85 -8.88 1.31
CA LEU A 31 4.12 -8.56 0.08
C LEU A 31 2.94 -7.63 0.37
N GLU A 32 2.13 -7.95 1.37
CA GLU A 32 1.02 -7.10 1.83
C GLU A 32 1.52 -5.70 2.18
N SER A 33 2.57 -5.60 2.99
CA SER A 33 3.15 -4.30 3.38
C SER A 33 3.60 -3.47 2.17
N ARG A 34 4.18 -4.10 1.14
CA ARG A 34 4.57 -3.41 -0.10
C ARG A 34 3.35 -2.93 -0.89
N ILE A 35 2.30 -3.74 -0.97
CA ILE A 35 1.06 -3.37 -1.67
C ILE A 35 0.41 -2.18 -0.97
N TYR A 36 0.28 -2.23 0.36
CA TYR A 36 -0.25 -1.09 1.13
C TYR A 36 0.57 0.19 0.93
N LYS A 37 1.91 0.09 0.92
CA LYS A 37 2.78 1.24 0.66
C LYS A 37 2.53 1.83 -0.73
N LYS A 38 2.52 1.00 -1.77
CA LYS A 38 2.26 1.45 -3.15
C LYS A 38 0.88 2.08 -3.29
N ASN A 39 -0.14 1.47 -2.68
CA ASN A 39 -1.51 2.01 -2.73
C ASN A 39 -1.60 3.36 -2.00
N LYS A 40 -0.93 3.50 -0.84
CA LYS A 40 -0.86 4.77 -0.12
C LYS A 40 -0.21 5.87 -0.94
N GLU A 41 0.91 5.57 -1.61
CA GLU A 41 1.59 6.51 -2.51
C GLU A 41 0.70 6.90 -3.70
N ALA A 42 0.03 5.93 -4.33
CA ALA A 42 -0.89 6.20 -5.43
C ALA A 42 -2.05 7.10 -5.01
N VAL A 43 -2.71 6.80 -3.89
CA VAL A 43 -3.80 7.64 -3.34
C VAL A 43 -3.30 9.05 -3.05
N HIS A 44 -2.12 9.20 -2.46
CA HIS A 44 -1.55 10.51 -2.17
C HIS A 44 -1.27 11.31 -3.45
N HIS A 45 -0.68 10.70 -4.47
CA HIS A 45 -0.41 11.36 -5.75
C HIS A 45 -1.69 11.75 -6.49
N ILE A 46 -2.70 10.87 -6.51
CA ILE A 46 -4.01 11.17 -7.11
C ILE A 46 -4.67 12.35 -6.38
N GLY A 47 -4.76 12.29 -5.04
CA GLY A 47 -5.34 13.38 -4.24
C GLY A 47 -4.62 14.71 -4.46
N THR A 48 -3.28 14.71 -4.48
CA THR A 48 -2.47 15.91 -4.76
C THR A 48 -2.76 16.49 -6.14
N ALA A 49 -2.88 15.63 -7.16
CA ALA A 49 -3.18 16.08 -8.52
C ALA A 49 -4.57 16.71 -8.62
N ILE A 50 -5.57 16.12 -7.98
CA ILE A 50 -6.94 16.64 -7.92
C ILE A 50 -6.96 18.02 -7.25
N LEU A 51 -6.34 18.14 -6.07
CA LEU A 51 -6.31 19.39 -5.31
C LEU A 51 -5.60 20.51 -6.08
N LYS A 52 -4.50 20.19 -6.78
CA LYS A 52 -3.82 21.13 -7.67
C LYS A 52 -4.71 21.57 -8.83
N LYS A 53 -5.41 20.62 -9.48
CA LYS A 53 -6.30 20.94 -10.60
C LYS A 53 -7.50 21.79 -10.17
N ALA A 54 -8.05 21.53 -8.98
CA ALA A 54 -9.11 22.34 -8.37
C ALA A 54 -8.65 23.73 -7.89
N ASN A 55 -7.34 24.02 -7.95
CA ASN A 55 -6.72 25.19 -7.31
C ASN A 55 -7.18 25.35 -5.84
N PHE A 56 -7.18 24.25 -5.10
CA PHE A 56 -7.73 24.22 -3.75
C PHE A 56 -6.88 25.06 -2.80
N ASP A 57 -7.52 26.00 -2.10
CA ASP A 57 -6.88 26.86 -1.13
C ASP A 57 -7.00 26.28 0.28
N PHE A 58 -5.86 25.90 0.85
CA PHE A 58 -5.76 25.38 2.21
C PHE A 58 -5.85 26.47 3.29
N SER A 59 -5.80 27.76 2.93
CA SER A 59 -5.79 28.86 3.89
C SER A 59 -7.04 28.89 4.79
N ASN A 60 -8.17 28.37 4.27
CA ASN A 60 -9.42 28.27 5.01
C ASN A 60 -9.74 26.83 5.47
N PHE A 61 -8.85 25.87 5.19
CA PHE A 61 -9.06 24.47 5.52
C PHE A 61 -8.60 24.19 6.96
N ASN A 62 -9.52 23.79 7.82
CA ASN A 62 -9.26 23.56 9.24
C ASN A 62 -9.36 22.07 9.62
N ASP A 63 -8.92 21.75 10.84
CA ASP A 63 -8.94 20.39 11.36
C ASP A 63 -10.36 19.79 11.46
N SER A 64 -11.39 20.64 11.66
CA SER A 64 -12.78 20.17 11.68
C SER A 64 -13.23 19.71 10.29
N ASP A 65 -12.88 20.44 9.23
CA ASP A 65 -13.19 20.03 7.86
C ASP A 65 -12.44 18.74 7.48
N LEU A 66 -11.22 18.55 7.99
CA LEU A 66 -10.49 17.29 7.86
C LEU A 66 -11.21 16.14 8.58
N GLU A 67 -11.68 16.36 9.80
CA GLU A 67 -12.42 15.36 10.58
C GLU A 67 -13.73 14.96 9.88
N GLU A 68 -14.46 15.94 9.33
CA GLU A 68 -15.70 15.70 8.55
C GLU A 68 -15.41 14.83 7.32
N ILE A 69 -14.30 15.08 6.62
CA ILE A 69 -13.84 14.29 5.47
C ILE A 69 -13.45 12.87 5.89
N VAL A 70 -12.65 12.72 6.95
CA VAL A 70 -12.18 11.42 7.44
C VAL A 70 -13.35 10.55 7.91
N ASN A 71 -14.33 11.16 8.57
CA ASN A 71 -15.53 10.49 9.04
C ASN A 71 -16.61 10.30 7.96
N MET A 72 -16.39 10.80 6.73
CA MET A 72 -17.31 10.71 5.60
C MET A 72 -18.73 11.19 5.95
N THR A 73 -18.83 12.27 6.71
CA THR A 73 -20.11 12.89 7.04
C THR A 73 -20.75 13.49 5.79
N PRO A 74 -22.04 13.90 5.83
CA PRO A 74 -22.66 14.60 4.72
C PRO A 74 -21.88 15.86 4.30
N LYS A 75 -21.43 16.66 5.28
CA LYS A 75 -20.61 17.85 5.04
C LYS A 75 -19.26 17.50 4.42
N GLY A 76 -18.56 16.49 4.96
CA GLY A 76 -17.29 16.02 4.39
C GLY A 76 -17.43 15.55 2.94
N SER A 77 -18.53 14.85 2.64
CA SER A 77 -18.85 14.38 1.29
C SER A 77 -19.10 15.53 0.31
N GLU A 78 -19.80 16.58 0.74
CA GLU A 78 -20.01 17.79 -0.05
C GLU A 78 -18.69 18.50 -0.36
N ILE A 79 -17.80 18.63 0.63
CA ILE A 79 -16.47 19.24 0.42
C ILE A 79 -15.68 18.46 -0.64
N ILE A 80 -15.66 17.13 -0.57
CA ILE A 80 -14.99 16.28 -1.57
C ILE A 80 -15.63 16.46 -2.95
N ALA A 81 -16.96 16.44 -3.03
CA ALA A 81 -17.69 16.59 -4.29
C ALA A 81 -17.37 17.94 -4.96
N ASP A 82 -17.32 19.02 -4.18
CA ASP A 82 -16.97 20.35 -4.66
C ASP A 82 -15.54 20.42 -5.20
N ILE A 83 -14.57 19.79 -4.52
CA ILE A 83 -13.18 19.68 -4.98
C ILE A 83 -13.11 18.93 -6.31
N ILE A 84 -13.78 17.77 -6.40
CA ILE A 84 -13.79 16.95 -7.62
C ILE A 84 -14.45 17.71 -8.77
N ARG A 85 -15.56 18.41 -8.53
CA ARG A 85 -16.24 19.22 -9.53
C ARG A 85 -15.32 20.31 -10.08
N LYS A 86 -14.68 21.09 -9.20
CA LYS A 86 -13.71 22.12 -9.61
C LYS A 86 -12.51 21.53 -10.36
N ALA A 87 -12.06 20.34 -9.99
CA ALA A 87 -11.01 19.63 -10.72
C ALA A 87 -11.48 19.04 -12.06
N SER A 88 -12.79 18.96 -12.33
CA SER A 88 -13.32 18.41 -13.58
C SER A 88 -13.54 19.47 -14.66
N GLU A 89 -13.63 20.73 -14.25
CA GLU A 89 -13.60 21.93 -15.11
C GLU A 89 -12.22 22.15 -15.75
#